data_AF-A0A969QJT9-F1
#
_entry.id   AF-A0A969QJT9-F1
#
_cell.length_a   1.000
_cell.length_b   1.000
_cell.length_c   1.000
_cell.angle_alpha   90.00
_cell.angle_beta   90.00
_cell.angle_gamma   90.00
#
_symmetry.space_group_name_H-M   'P 1'
#
loop_
_entity.id
_entity.type
_entity.pdbx_description
1 polymer ?
#
loop_
_entity_poly.entity_id
_entity_poly.type
_entity_poly.pdbx_seq_one_letter_code
_entity_poly.pdbx_strand_id
1 'polypeptide(L)'
;MKFGYTIIYVPDVEASLAFFEKAFGLSRRFLHESGDYGELNTGETTLAFAAHDLGAMNLSAGYLAASSSNQPLGIEVAFVT
;
A
#
# COMPACT_ATOMS: atom_id res chain seq x y z
N MET A 1 20.37 -2.17 10.92
CA MET A 1 18.97 -1.80 10.61
C MET A 1 18.67 -2.20 9.17
N LYS A 2 17.47 -2.72 8.87
CA LYS A 2 16.98 -3.04 7.52
C LYS A 2 15.63 -2.36 7.29
N PHE A 3 15.35 -1.90 6.08
CA PHE A 3 14.07 -1.25 5.77
C PHE A 3 12.99 -2.31 5.52
N GLY A 4 12.01 -2.40 6.43
CA GLY A 4 11.04 -3.48 6.43
C GLY A 4 9.94 -3.31 5.38
N TYR A 5 9.30 -2.14 5.35
CA TYR A 5 8.12 -1.95 4.52
C TYR A 5 7.79 -0.47 4.24
N THR A 6 7.01 -0.26 3.18
CA THR A 6 6.18 0.91 2.95
C THR A 6 4.72 0.47 2.92
N ILE A 7 3.84 1.12 3.70
CA ILE A 7 2.39 0.91 3.63
C ILE A 7 1.75 2.16 3.02
N ILE A 8 0.98 1.98 1.95
CA ILE A 8 0.16 3.04 1.34
C ILE A 8 -1.29 2.80 1.71
N TYR A 9 -1.92 3.79 2.35
CA TYR A 9 -3.33 3.68 2.70
C TYR A 9 -4.23 4.07 1.53
N VAL A 10 -5.21 3.22 1.22
CA VAL A 10 -6.03 3.27 0.00
C VAL A 10 -7.51 3.01 0.31
N PRO A 11 -8.43 3.44 -0.57
CA PRO A 11 -9.85 3.13 -0.41
C PRO A 11 -10.19 1.67 -0.72
N ASP A 12 -9.37 0.99 -1.54
CA ASP A 12 -9.57 -0.40 -1.93
C ASP A 12 -8.20 -1.09 -2.08
N VAL A 13 -7.93 -2.04 -1.18
CA VAL A 13 -6.67 -2.79 -1.12
C VAL A 13 -6.55 -3.78 -2.26
N GLU A 14 -7.61 -4.54 -2.56
CA GLU A 14 -7.58 -5.55 -3.60
C GLU A 14 -7.41 -4.93 -4.99
N ALA A 15 -8.13 -3.84 -5.26
CA ALA A 15 -7.95 -3.09 -6.51
C ALA A 15 -6.54 -2.52 -6.64
N SER A 16 -5.95 -2.05 -5.53
CA SER A 16 -4.56 -1.55 -5.51
C SER A 16 -3.57 -2.67 -5.82
N LEU A 17 -3.70 -3.84 -5.18
CA LEU A 17 -2.86 -5.01 -5.50
C LEU A 17 -2.98 -5.39 -6.97
N ALA A 18 -4.21 -5.56 -7.47
CA ALA A 18 -4.47 -5.95 -8.85
C ALA A 18 -3.89 -4.95 -9.87
N PHE A 19 -3.93 -3.64 -9.57
CA PHE A 19 -3.30 -2.63 -10.40
C PHE A 19 -1.78 -2.85 -10.51
N PHE A 20 -1.09 -3.02 -9.38
CA PHE A 20 0.37 -3.19 -9.37
C PHE A 20 0.80 -4.54 -9.98
N GLU A 21 0.04 -5.61 -9.74
CA GLU A 21 0.26 -6.90 -10.39
C GLU A 21 0.21 -6.76 -11.92
N LYS A 22 -0.81 -6.08 -12.44
CA LYS A 22 -0.99 -5.88 -13.87
C LYS A 22 0.01 -4.90 -14.48
N ALA A 23 0.28 -3.78 -13.81
CA ALA A 23 1.09 -2.70 -14.35
C ALA A 23 2.58 -3.02 -14.36
N PHE A 24 3.06 -3.75 -13.34
CA PHE A 24 4.48 -3.98 -13.12
C PHE A 24 4.88 -5.47 -13.14
N GLY A 25 3.92 -6.39 -13.34
CA GLY A 25 4.19 -7.83 -13.33
C GLY A 25 4.55 -8.38 -11.95
N LEU A 26 4.24 -7.64 -10.88
CA LEU A 26 4.46 -8.07 -9.50
C LEU A 26 3.47 -9.18 -9.14
N SER A 27 3.78 -9.95 -8.11
CA SER A 27 2.85 -10.95 -7.56
C SER A 27 2.37 -10.52 -6.18
N ARG A 28 1.07 -10.69 -5.91
CA ARG A 28 0.53 -10.63 -4.54
C ARG A 28 1.24 -11.63 -3.65
N ARG A 29 1.72 -11.14 -2.51
CA ARG A 29 2.31 -11.96 -1.45
C ARG A 29 1.26 -12.38 -0.43
N PHE A 30 0.36 -11.46 -0.08
CA PHE A 30 -0.66 -11.68 0.94
C PHE A 30 -1.86 -10.76 0.71
N LEU A 31 -3.05 -11.22 1.09
CA LEU A 31 -4.25 -10.41 1.25
C LEU A 31 -5.00 -10.96 2.46
N HIS A 32 -5.29 -10.10 3.43
CA HIS A 32 -6.08 -10.46 4.60
C HIS A 32 -7.53 -10.75 4.19
N GLU A 33 -8.19 -11.68 4.88
CA GLU A 33 -9.56 -12.10 4.57
C GLU A 33 -10.60 -10.97 4.68
N SER A 34 -10.35 -9.97 5.52
CA SER A 34 -11.20 -8.79 5.63
C SER A 34 -11.10 -7.86 4.42
N GLY A 35 -10.05 -7.99 3.61
CA GLY A 35 -9.73 -7.06 2.53
C GLY A 35 -9.05 -5.77 2.99
N ASP A 36 -8.79 -5.56 4.29
CA ASP A 36 -8.27 -4.27 4.78
C ASP A 36 -6.74 -4.15 4.72
N TYR A 37 -6.02 -5.22 4.39
CA TYR A 37 -4.57 -5.22 4.30
C TYR A 37 -4.05 -6.23 3.29
N GLY A 38 -3.03 -5.85 2.52
CA GLY A 38 -2.38 -6.75 1.59
C GLY A 38 -0.99 -6.31 1.17
N GLU A 39 -0.23 -7.24 0.59
CA GLU A 39 1.19 -7.10 0.32
C GLU A 39 1.54 -7.58 -1.09
N LEU A 40 2.51 -6.91 -1.71
CA LEU A 40 3.17 -7.35 -2.94
C LEU A 40 4.52 -8.00 -2.64
N ASN A 41 4.95 -8.90 -3.52
CA ASN A 41 6.29 -9.47 -3.51
C ASN A 41 7.27 -8.52 -4.23
N THR A 42 8.05 -7.77 -3.44
CA THR A 42 9.00 -6.75 -3.92
C THR A 42 10.43 -7.00 -3.45
N GLY A 43 10.77 -8.25 -3.10
CA GLY A 43 12.08 -8.63 -2.59
C GLY A 43 12.18 -8.51 -1.06
N GLU A 44 13.24 -7.87 -0.55
CA GLU A 44 13.48 -7.76 0.89
C GLU A 44 12.54 -6.75 1.59
N THR A 45 12.21 -5.65 0.93
CA THR A 45 11.32 -4.61 1.47
C THR A 45 9.91 -4.83 0.95
N THR A 46 8.93 -4.84 1.84
CA THR A 46 7.52 -5.09 1.47
C THR A 46 6.86 -3.79 1.03
N LEU A 47 6.22 -3.79 -0.15
CA LEU A 47 5.20 -2.81 -0.49
C LEU A 47 3.82 -3.37 -0.09
N ALA A 48 3.14 -2.66 0.80
CA ALA A 48 1.85 -3.05 1.33
C ALA A 48 0.80 -1.94 1.14
N PHE A 49 -0.46 -2.35 1.15
CA PHE A 49 -1.62 -1.49 1.10
C PHE A 49 -2.55 -1.78 2.27
N ALA A 50 -3.15 -0.74 2.82
CA ALA A 50 -4.08 -0.84 3.94
C ALA A 50 -5.32 0.04 3.69
N ALA A 51 -6.49 -0.42 4.12
CA ALA A 51 -7.71 0.38 4.06
C ALA A 51 -7.58 1.65 4.93
N HIS A 52 -8.27 2.71 4.53
CA HIS A 52 -8.29 3.96 5.31
C HIS A 52 -8.79 3.76 6.76
N ASP A 53 -9.74 2.85 6.97
CA ASP A 53 -10.28 2.52 8.29
C ASP A 53 -9.19 1.94 9.22
N LEU A 54 -8.34 1.05 8.68
CA LEU A 54 -7.19 0.52 9.41
C LEU A 54 -6.16 1.62 9.72
N GLY A 55 -5.97 2.56 8.79
CA GLY A 55 -5.14 3.74 9.01
C GLY A 55 -5.65 4.63 10.13
N ALA A 56 -6.95 4.88 10.20
CA ALA A 56 -7.58 5.68 11.26
C ALA A 56 -7.42 5.06 12.65
N MET A 57 -7.43 3.72 12.75
CA MET A 57 -7.17 2.99 14.00
C MET A 57 -5.71 3.13 14.47
N ASN A 58 -4.76 3.10 13.54
CA ASN A 58 -3.32 3.13 13.85
C ASN A 58 -2.75 4.54 14.02
N LEU A 59 -3.32 5.53 13.32
CA LEU A 59 -2.86 6.91 13.26
C LEU A 59 -3.91 7.83 13.89
N SER A 60 -3.95 7.87 15.21
CA SER A 60 -4.98 8.61 15.98
C SER A 60 -5.00 10.12 15.70
N ALA A 61 -3.90 10.71 15.23
CA ALA A 61 -3.83 12.10 14.80
C ALA A 61 -4.31 12.33 13.34
N GLY A 62 -4.67 11.26 12.63
CA GLY A 62 -5.03 11.29 11.22
C GLY A 62 -3.83 11.38 10.27
N TYR A 63 -4.14 11.42 8.97
CA TYR A 63 -3.18 11.62 7.89
C TYR A 63 -3.91 12.13 6.64
N LEU A 64 -3.15 12.64 5.66
CA LEU A 64 -3.71 13.02 4.36
C LEU A 64 -3.87 11.77 3.50
N ALA A 65 -5.12 11.41 3.20
CA ALA A 65 -5.42 10.37 2.24
C ALA A 65 -5.14 10.88 0.82
N ALA A 66 -4.26 10.19 0.08
CA ALA A 66 -3.92 10.55 -1.30
C ALA A 66 -5.16 10.64 -2.20
N SER A 67 -6.11 9.72 -1.98
CA SER A 67 -7.37 9.58 -2.69
C SER A 67 -8.31 10.78 -2.55
N SER A 68 -8.15 11.61 -1.51
CA SER A 68 -8.97 12.81 -1.26
C SER A 68 -8.22 14.12 -1.46
N SER A 69 -6.94 14.07 -1.83
CA SER A 69 -6.08 15.23 -1.99
C SER A 69 -5.90 15.61 -3.46
N ASN A 70 -5.91 16.92 -3.75
CA ASN A 70 -5.55 17.45 -5.07
C ASN A 70 -4.03 17.42 -5.33
N GLN A 71 -3.23 17.15 -4.30
CA GLN A 71 -1.78 16.99 -4.38
C GLN A 71 -1.39 15.55 -4.05
N PRO A 72 -0.37 14.97 -4.72
CA PRO A 72 0.10 13.62 -4.42
C PRO A 72 0.70 13.55 -3.01
N LEU A 73 0.85 12.34 -2.48
CA LEU A 73 1.67 12.13 -1.29
C LEU A 73 3.12 12.51 -1.58
N GLY A 74 3.84 13.00 -0.57
CA GLY A 74 5.29 13.23 -0.63
C GLY A 74 6.11 11.93 -0.56
N ILE A 75 5.65 10.86 -1.22
CA ILE A 75 6.27 9.54 -1.24
C ILE A 75 6.25 9.02 -2.68
N GLU A 76 7.38 8.46 -3.12
CA GLU A 76 7.51 7.78 -4.41
C GLU A 76 8.00 6.35 -4.20
N VAL A 77 7.52 5.43 -5.04
CA VAL A 77 8.00 4.04 -5.10
C VAL A 77 8.51 3.77 -6.51
N ALA A 78 9.78 3.38 -6.63
CA ALA A 78 10.42 3.10 -7.90
C ALA A 78 10.75 1.61 -8.02
N PHE A 79 10.42 1.02 -9.17
CA PHE A 79 10.83 -0.34 -9.53
C PHE A 79 11.88 -0.26 -10.65
N VAL A 80 12.94 -1.06 -10.53
CA VAL A 80 14.05 -1.13 -11.50
C VAL A 80 14.30 -2.57 -11.91
N THR A 81 14.87 -2.78 -13.11
CA THR A 81 15.20 -4.10 -13.68
C THR A 81 16.71 -4.24 -13.89
#